data_AF-A0A2M9E033-F1
#
_entry.id   AF-A0A2M9E033-F1
#
_cell.length_a   1.000
_cell.length_b   1.000
_cell.length_c   1.000
_cell.angle_alpha   90.00
_cell.angle_beta   90.00
_cell.angle_gamma   90.00
#
_symmetry.space_group_name_H-M   'P 1'
#
loop_
_entity.id
_entity.type
_entity.pdbx_description
1 polymer ?
#
loop_
_entity_poly.entity_id
_entity_poly.type
_entity_poly.pdbx_seq_one_letter_code
_entity_poly.pdbx_strand_id
1 'polypeptide(L)'
;MHEMEERFHRFALSLEGSESVDELRLDTSMGQRADYLWRSRSVIVEVKTVRGDPQDKVDKTIDELGKREDFPVILGSAPVDKVLERLPDGAELLRKLHQAVMRSVEAAFRDSKRQIANTKALLGLDDALGILVLLNPDIEALDPVDTGREISRLMQNRQQQDWTIDVVWLLSEAHFAQGAHPCILIEGDRIERFVWGDAFTAKLNHLWAQFNDSPVLHSDATLLTDVPFQRKSERLEGPPTNEQRWRANYRAAPYLAMLEDDAVRAFGHQAVMDLMPYFLVGGPRKPMFELEPLMERWTHFLEEASARGLDVRGMGP
;
A
#
# COMPACT_ATOMS: atom_id res chain seq x y z
N MET A 1 12.47 15.15 8.47
CA MET A 1 12.10 13.76 8.80
C MET A 1 10.59 13.67 8.55
N HIS A 2 10.05 12.52 8.14
CA HIS A 2 8.61 12.46 7.85
C HIS A 2 7.81 12.46 9.17
N GLU A 3 6.58 12.97 9.20
CA GLU A 3 5.82 13.14 10.45
C GLU A 3 5.63 11.79 11.20
N MET A 4 5.30 10.74 10.45
CA MET A 4 5.17 9.37 10.98
C MET A 4 6.47 8.85 11.63
N GLU A 5 7.62 9.14 11.02
CA GLU A 5 8.94 8.75 11.51
C GLU A 5 9.26 9.48 12.83
N GLU A 6 9.00 10.78 12.91
CA GLU A 6 9.14 11.56 14.14
C GLU A 6 8.20 11.09 15.26
N ARG A 7 6.95 10.76 14.94
CA ARG A 7 6.01 10.15 15.89
C ARG A 7 6.51 8.81 16.38
N PHE A 8 7.01 7.97 15.48
CA PHE A 8 7.54 6.65 15.84
C PHE A 8 8.77 6.74 16.73
N HIS A 9 9.71 7.65 16.46
CA HIS A 9 10.88 7.85 17.31
C HIS A 9 10.50 8.27 18.74
N ARG A 10 9.52 9.17 18.90
CA ARG A 10 9.00 9.56 20.23
C ARG A 10 8.32 8.40 20.93
N PHE A 11 7.53 7.62 20.21
CA PHE A 11 6.92 6.40 20.73
C PHE A 11 7.97 5.40 21.20
N ALA A 12 8.96 5.09 20.38
CA ALA A 12 10.03 4.13 20.67
C ALA A 12 10.76 4.48 21.98
N LEU A 13 11.03 5.77 22.22
CA LEU A 13 11.67 6.26 23.44
C LEU A 13 10.73 6.30 24.66
N SER A 14 9.41 6.28 24.45
CA SER A 14 8.43 6.25 25.55
C SER A 14 8.24 4.87 26.18
N LEU A 15 8.70 3.80 25.51
CA LEU A 15 8.56 2.44 25.99
C LEU A 15 9.46 2.16 27.20
N GLU A 16 8.95 1.36 28.15
CA GLU A 16 9.70 1.00 29.34
C GLU A 16 10.97 0.19 28.99
N GLY A 17 12.10 0.59 29.58
CA GLY A 17 13.40 -0.04 29.33
C GLY A 17 13.89 0.15 27.89
N SER A 18 13.46 1.24 27.23
CA SER A 18 13.93 1.65 25.91
C SER A 18 15.24 2.43 26.00
N GLU A 19 16.14 2.18 25.04
CA GLU A 19 17.41 2.89 24.86
C GLU A 19 17.61 3.20 23.37
N SER A 20 18.06 4.42 23.07
CA SER A 20 18.59 4.77 21.74
C SER A 20 20.00 4.23 21.60
N VAL A 21 20.27 3.44 20.56
CA VAL A 21 21.61 2.86 20.33
C VAL A 21 22.65 3.93 20.03
N ASP A 22 22.25 5.02 19.38
CA ASP A 22 23.13 6.15 19.09
C ASP A 22 23.63 6.87 20.34
N GLU A 23 22.85 6.85 21.43
CA GLU A 23 23.24 7.46 22.71
C GLU A 23 24.26 6.61 23.49
N LEU A 24 24.37 5.32 23.19
CA LEU A 24 25.23 4.38 23.91
C LEU A 24 26.73 4.50 23.58
N ARG A 25 27.11 5.40 22.65
CA ARG A 25 28.51 5.66 22.23
C ARG A 25 29.32 4.39 21.98
N LEU A 26 28.71 3.42 21.31
CA LEU A 26 29.33 2.12 21.05
C LEU A 26 30.36 2.21 19.93
N ASP A 27 31.24 1.22 19.85
CA ASP A 27 32.17 1.08 18.72
C ASP A 27 31.39 0.96 17.39
N THR A 28 31.94 1.57 16.35
CA THR A 28 31.39 1.62 14.98
C THR A 28 32.20 0.79 13.98
N SER A 29 33.25 0.09 14.45
CA SER A 29 34.15 -0.72 13.61
C SER A 29 33.42 -1.87 12.88
N MET A 30 32.34 -2.40 13.47
CA MET A 30 31.51 -3.47 12.91
C MET A 30 30.43 -2.97 11.92
N GLY A 31 30.37 -1.66 11.66
CA GLY A 31 29.42 -1.04 10.72
C GLY A 31 28.17 -0.46 11.38
N GLN A 32 27.10 -0.32 10.58
CA GLN A 32 25.82 0.22 11.06
C GLN A 32 25.15 -0.71 12.08
N ARG A 33 24.37 -0.11 12.97
CA ARG A 33 23.72 -0.75 14.11
C ARG A 33 22.22 -0.52 14.03
N ALA A 34 21.48 -1.30 14.82
CA ALA A 34 20.06 -1.09 15.08
C ALA A 34 19.80 0.28 15.73
N ASP A 35 18.59 0.82 15.58
CA ASP A 35 18.20 2.12 16.16
C ASP A 35 17.92 2.05 17.67
N TYR A 36 17.23 1.00 18.13
CA TYR A 36 16.73 0.91 19.50
C TYR A 36 16.97 -0.44 20.17
N LEU A 37 17.03 -0.39 21.50
CA LEU A 37 16.94 -1.54 22.39
C LEU A 37 15.70 -1.36 23.26
N TRP A 38 14.81 -2.35 23.33
CA TRP A 38 13.63 -2.31 24.20
C TRP A 38 13.66 -3.44 25.22
N ARG A 39 12.81 -3.33 26.24
CA ARG A 39 12.62 -4.34 27.28
C ARG A 39 13.97 -4.72 27.93
N SER A 40 14.72 -3.71 28.37
CA SER A 40 16.04 -3.89 28.98
C SER A 40 16.99 -4.71 28.11
N ARG A 41 17.05 -4.35 26.81
CA ARG A 41 17.92 -4.94 25.78
C ARG A 41 17.61 -6.38 25.36
N SER A 42 16.48 -6.94 25.78
CA SER A 42 16.04 -8.25 25.27
C SER A 42 15.38 -8.16 23.88
N VAL A 43 15.10 -6.94 23.40
CA VAL A 43 14.55 -6.67 22.08
C VAL A 43 15.46 -5.66 21.38
N ILE A 44 15.83 -5.92 20.13
CA ILE A 44 16.59 -5.02 19.27
C ILE A 44 15.68 -4.61 18.13
N VAL A 45 15.58 -3.31 17.86
CA VAL A 45 14.66 -2.76 16.86
C VAL A 45 15.40 -1.91 15.85
N GLU A 46 15.17 -2.19 14.58
CA GLU A 46 15.57 -1.34 13.45
C GLU A 46 14.33 -0.73 12.81
N VAL A 47 14.38 0.55 12.49
CA VAL A 47 13.30 1.31 11.87
C VAL A 47 13.70 1.71 10.45
N LYS A 48 12.87 1.35 9.47
CA LYS A 48 13.03 1.77 8.08
C LYS A 48 11.78 2.47 7.58
N THR A 49 11.95 3.72 7.16
CA THR A 49 10.91 4.46 6.45
C THR A 49 11.04 4.22 4.96
N VAL A 50 10.01 3.65 4.33
CA VAL A 50 9.99 3.52 2.86
C VAL A 50 9.65 4.89 2.27
N ARG A 51 10.44 5.35 1.29
CA ARG A 51 10.30 6.68 0.67
C ARG A 51 10.32 6.60 -0.85
N GLY A 52 9.43 7.36 -1.48
CA GLY A 52 9.39 7.93 -2.86
C GLY A 52 9.79 7.10 -4.08
N ASP A 53 10.87 6.31 -4.01
CA ASP A 53 11.47 5.61 -5.13
C ASP A 53 10.55 4.55 -5.79
N PRO A 54 9.68 3.83 -5.05
CA PRO A 54 8.72 2.90 -5.66
C PRO A 54 7.70 3.58 -6.57
N GLN A 55 7.08 4.68 -6.13
CA GLN A 55 6.01 5.36 -6.87
C GLN A 55 6.56 6.08 -8.10
N ASP A 56 7.66 6.83 -7.95
CA ASP A 56 8.30 7.53 -9.07
C ASP A 56 8.73 6.57 -10.19
N LYS A 57 9.16 5.35 -9.84
CA LYS A 57 9.53 4.31 -10.82
C LYS A 57 8.31 3.73 -11.52
N VAL A 58 7.23 3.51 -10.79
CA VAL A 58 5.93 3.09 -11.35
C VAL A 58 5.48 4.12 -12.37
N ASP A 59 5.41 5.40 -11.97
CA ASP A 59 4.93 6.49 -12.82
C ASP A 59 5.78 6.64 -14.09
N LYS A 60 7.12 6.64 -13.96
CA LYS A 60 8.03 6.67 -15.12
C LYS A 60 7.84 5.49 -16.07
N THR A 61 7.62 4.29 -15.53
CA THR A 61 7.40 3.09 -16.35
C THR A 61 6.09 3.22 -17.12
N ILE A 62 5.03 3.73 -16.49
CA ILE A 62 3.75 3.96 -17.14
C ILE A 62 3.84 5.08 -18.18
N ASP A 63 4.55 6.17 -17.90
CA ASP A 63 4.79 7.25 -18.86
C ASP A 63 5.55 6.80 -20.11
N GLU A 64 6.50 5.86 -19.96
CA GLU A 64 7.21 5.27 -21.09
C GLU A 64 6.31 4.32 -21.89
N LEU A 65 5.50 3.51 -21.20
CA LEU A 65 4.53 2.63 -21.85
C LEU A 65 3.45 3.40 -22.60
N GLY A 66 2.99 4.54 -22.07
CA GLY A 66 2.01 5.42 -22.69
C GLY A 66 2.43 5.99 -24.05
N LYS A 67 3.72 5.89 -24.41
CA LYS A 67 4.24 6.29 -25.72
C LYS A 67 4.11 5.21 -26.79
N ARG A 68 3.77 3.97 -26.43
CA ARG A 68 3.62 2.88 -27.38
C ARG A 68 2.31 3.00 -28.16
N GLU A 69 2.33 2.60 -29.43
CA GLU A 69 1.13 2.62 -30.28
C GLU A 69 0.05 1.66 -29.80
N ASP A 70 0.42 0.56 -29.15
CA ASP A 70 -0.47 -0.47 -28.61
C ASP A 70 -0.95 -0.17 -27.19
N PHE A 71 -0.52 0.95 -26.58
CA PHE A 71 -1.00 1.34 -25.26
C PHE A 71 -2.46 1.82 -25.33
N PRO A 72 -3.36 1.30 -24.47
CA PRO A 72 -4.79 1.63 -24.56
C PRO A 72 -5.04 3.10 -24.20
N VAL A 73 -6.01 3.70 -24.87
CA VAL A 73 -6.50 5.05 -24.50
C VAL A 73 -7.48 4.86 -23.35
N ILE A 74 -7.10 5.30 -22.16
CA ILE A 74 -7.91 5.18 -20.94
C ILE A 74 -8.59 6.52 -20.64
N LEU A 75 -9.89 6.49 -20.32
CA LEU A 75 -10.61 7.65 -19.79
C LEU A 75 -10.59 7.62 -18.26
N GLY A 76 -9.90 8.61 -17.67
CA GLY A 76 -9.75 8.71 -16.22
C GLY A 76 -8.63 7.80 -15.69
N SER A 77 -8.82 7.25 -14.49
CA SER A 77 -7.89 6.30 -13.86
C SER A 77 -8.37 4.86 -14.11
N ALA A 78 -7.46 3.93 -14.38
CA ALA A 78 -7.75 2.49 -14.41
C ALA A 78 -6.71 1.72 -13.59
N PRO A 79 -7.07 0.56 -13.00
CA PRO A 79 -6.10 -0.31 -12.35
C PRO A 79 -5.00 -0.75 -13.33
N VAL A 80 -3.74 -0.62 -12.90
CA VAL A 80 -2.57 -0.86 -13.77
C VAL A 80 -2.51 -2.30 -14.27
N ASP A 81 -2.90 -3.27 -13.45
CA ASP A 81 -3.00 -4.68 -13.82
C ASP A 81 -3.98 -4.88 -14.98
N LYS A 82 -5.14 -4.22 -14.95
CA LYS A 82 -6.15 -4.30 -16.02
C LYS A 82 -5.69 -3.66 -17.33
N VAL A 83 -4.95 -2.56 -17.23
CA VAL A 83 -4.33 -1.93 -18.41
C VAL A 83 -3.27 -2.85 -19.01
N LEU A 84 -2.38 -3.40 -18.18
CA LEU A 84 -1.28 -4.24 -18.63
C LEU A 84 -1.77 -5.60 -19.17
N GLU A 85 -2.85 -6.18 -18.62
CA GLU A 85 -3.48 -7.42 -19.14
C GLU A 85 -3.83 -7.35 -20.63
N ARG A 86 -4.04 -6.13 -21.18
CA ARG A 86 -4.35 -5.90 -22.60
C ARG A 86 -3.12 -5.85 -23.49
N LEU A 87 -1.91 -5.75 -22.93
CA LEU A 87 -0.66 -5.68 -23.69
C LEU A 87 -0.09 -7.10 -23.92
N PRO A 88 0.54 -7.36 -25.07
CA PRO A 88 1.12 -8.67 -25.39
C PRO A 88 2.24 -9.08 -24.43
N ASP A 89 2.97 -8.12 -23.87
CA ASP A 89 4.02 -8.29 -22.86
C ASP A 89 3.58 -7.89 -21.43
N GLY A 90 2.27 -7.73 -21.22
CA GLY A 90 1.66 -7.22 -20.01
C GLY A 90 2.08 -7.91 -18.71
N ALA A 91 2.08 -9.24 -18.72
CA ALA A 91 2.46 -10.04 -17.54
C ALA A 91 3.91 -9.80 -17.11
N GLU A 92 4.82 -9.64 -18.08
CA GLU A 92 6.23 -9.37 -17.80
C GLU A 92 6.45 -7.94 -17.29
N LEU A 93 5.70 -6.97 -17.84
CA LEU A 93 5.70 -5.58 -17.36
C LEU A 93 5.18 -5.48 -15.93
N LEU A 94 4.05 -6.14 -15.63
CA LEU A 94 3.47 -6.16 -14.28
C LEU A 94 4.45 -6.77 -13.27
N ARG A 95 5.11 -7.87 -13.65
CA ARG A 95 6.16 -8.50 -12.82
C ARG A 95 7.33 -7.54 -12.55
N LYS A 96 7.82 -6.83 -13.57
CA LYS A 96 8.89 -5.84 -13.42
C LYS A 96 8.48 -4.68 -12.53
N LEU A 97 7.25 -4.21 -12.65
CA LEU A 97 6.69 -3.11 -11.86
C LEU A 97 6.58 -3.52 -10.38
N HIS A 98 6.00 -4.69 -10.11
CA HIS A 98 5.94 -5.25 -8.76
C HIS A 98 7.33 -5.44 -8.15
N GLN A 99 8.30 -5.97 -8.92
CA GLN A 99 9.69 -6.06 -8.48
C GLN A 99 10.30 -4.68 -8.21
N ALA A 100 9.99 -3.68 -9.03
CA ALA A 100 10.50 -2.34 -8.82
C ALA A 100 10.03 -1.74 -7.50
N VAL A 101 8.77 -1.96 -7.14
CA VAL A 101 8.17 -1.54 -5.87
C VAL A 101 8.81 -2.29 -4.69
N MET A 102 8.86 -3.63 -4.78
CA MET A 102 9.31 -4.50 -3.68
C MET A 102 10.82 -4.44 -3.39
N ARG A 103 11.64 -3.97 -4.33
CA ARG A 103 13.09 -3.77 -4.11
C ARG A 103 13.40 -2.92 -2.88
N SER A 104 12.56 -1.93 -2.57
CA SER A 104 12.72 -1.09 -1.39
C SER A 104 12.54 -1.88 -0.09
N VAL A 105 11.56 -2.78 -0.04
CA VAL A 105 11.28 -3.69 1.08
C VAL A 105 12.40 -4.72 1.22
N GLU A 106 12.86 -5.33 0.12
CA GLU A 106 13.99 -6.28 0.13
C GLU A 106 15.28 -5.63 0.66
N ALA A 107 15.58 -4.40 0.20
CA ALA A 107 16.75 -3.65 0.66
C ALA A 107 16.66 -3.32 2.15
N ALA A 108 15.51 -2.80 2.60
CA ALA A 108 15.24 -2.51 4.00
C ALA A 108 15.42 -3.77 4.87
N PHE A 109 14.88 -4.91 4.45
CA PHE A 109 15.00 -6.18 5.16
C PHE A 109 16.47 -6.62 5.29
N ARG A 110 17.23 -6.62 4.19
CA ARG A 110 18.64 -7.02 4.17
C ARG A 110 19.52 -6.14 5.04
N ASP A 111 19.34 -4.82 4.96
CA ASP A 111 20.14 -3.88 5.75
C ASP A 111 19.83 -4.02 7.24
N SER A 112 18.55 -4.14 7.59
CA SER A 112 18.11 -4.33 8.97
C SER A 112 18.63 -5.63 9.58
N LYS A 113 18.63 -6.71 8.79
CA LYS A 113 19.22 -7.99 9.19
C LYS A 113 20.69 -7.80 9.60
N ARG A 114 21.49 -7.09 8.80
CA ARG A 114 22.90 -6.81 9.11
C ARG A 114 23.03 -5.94 10.36
N GLN A 115 22.23 -4.88 10.47
CA GLN A 115 22.28 -3.94 11.60
C GLN A 115 21.94 -4.60 12.93
N ILE A 116 20.89 -5.43 12.97
CA ILE A 116 20.52 -6.16 14.18
C ILE A 116 21.62 -7.18 14.53
N ALA A 117 22.20 -7.88 13.54
CA ALA A 117 23.26 -8.87 13.78
C ALA A 117 24.52 -8.21 14.36
N ASN A 118 24.88 -7.06 13.81
CA ASN A 118 25.98 -6.24 14.32
C ASN A 118 25.72 -5.79 15.76
N THR A 119 24.51 -5.30 16.07
CA THR A 119 24.15 -4.90 17.44
C THR A 119 24.21 -6.08 18.41
N LYS A 120 23.73 -7.27 18.02
CA LYS A 120 23.84 -8.49 18.82
C LYS A 120 25.28 -8.82 19.16
N ALA A 121 26.14 -8.89 18.15
CA ALA A 121 27.55 -9.25 18.34
C ALA A 121 28.29 -8.21 19.20
N LEU A 122 28.03 -6.93 18.98
CA LEU A 122 28.70 -5.83 19.70
C LEU A 122 28.33 -5.79 21.19
N LEU A 123 27.09 -6.12 21.53
CA LEU A 123 26.57 -6.04 22.90
C LEU A 123 26.49 -7.40 23.60
N GLY A 124 26.83 -8.50 22.92
CA GLY A 124 26.68 -9.86 23.45
C GLY A 124 25.23 -10.27 23.68
N LEU A 125 24.33 -9.87 22.77
CA LEU A 125 22.87 -10.05 22.88
C LEU A 125 22.33 -11.10 21.89
N ASP A 126 22.98 -12.26 21.80
CA ASP A 126 22.60 -13.30 20.82
C ASP A 126 21.15 -13.77 20.96
N ASP A 127 20.67 -13.81 22.21
CA ASP A 127 19.31 -14.19 22.61
C ASP A 127 18.33 -13.00 22.63
N ALA A 128 18.64 -11.85 22.03
CA ALA A 128 17.65 -10.80 21.86
C ALA A 128 16.70 -11.07 20.68
N LEU A 129 15.43 -10.69 20.83
CA LEU A 129 14.44 -10.72 19.77
C LEU A 129 14.70 -9.54 18.81
N GLY A 130 14.84 -9.82 17.51
CA GLY A 130 15.02 -8.77 16.49
C GLY A 130 13.71 -8.35 15.85
N ILE A 131 13.42 -7.05 15.85
CA ILE A 131 12.26 -6.46 15.19
C ILE A 131 12.70 -5.52 14.09
N LEU A 132 12.14 -5.69 12.89
CA LEU A 132 12.18 -4.68 11.85
C LEU A 132 10.85 -3.94 11.81
N VAL A 133 10.89 -2.62 12.01
CA VAL A 133 9.73 -1.75 11.82
C VAL A 133 9.80 -1.13 10.44
N LEU A 134 8.79 -1.39 9.62
CA LEU A 134 8.63 -0.77 8.30
C LEU A 134 7.55 0.30 8.39
N LEU A 135 7.95 1.56 8.20
CA LEU A 135 7.04 2.70 8.14
C LEU A 135 6.73 3.00 6.67
N ASN A 136 5.46 2.90 6.29
CA ASN A 136 4.95 3.30 4.98
C ASN A 136 4.00 4.51 5.13
N PRO A 137 4.55 5.74 5.12
CA PRO A 137 3.74 6.94 5.32
C PRO A 137 2.76 7.23 4.18
N ASP A 138 3.18 7.05 2.93
CA ASP A 138 2.46 7.58 1.76
C ASP A 138 2.61 6.77 0.46
N ILE A 139 3.29 5.62 0.47
CA ILE A 139 3.48 4.80 -0.73
C ILE A 139 2.28 3.85 -0.92
N GLU A 140 1.29 4.30 -1.68
CA GLU A 140 0.09 3.52 -2.01
C GLU A 140 0.37 2.33 -2.93
N ALA A 141 1.49 2.35 -3.67
CA ALA A 141 1.93 1.20 -4.45
C ALA A 141 2.40 0.01 -3.59
N LEU A 142 2.74 0.25 -2.32
CA LEU A 142 3.06 -0.82 -1.37
C LEU A 142 1.79 -1.39 -0.76
N ASP A 143 1.08 -2.17 -1.57
CA ASP A 143 -0.11 -2.91 -1.12
C ASP A 143 0.23 -3.75 0.13
N PRO A 144 -0.58 -3.69 1.20
CA PRO A 144 -0.28 -4.40 2.44
C PRO A 144 -0.22 -5.93 2.27
N VAL A 145 -1.05 -6.51 1.40
CA VAL A 145 -1.08 -7.96 1.16
C VAL A 145 0.17 -8.42 0.44
N ASP A 146 0.53 -7.75 -0.66
CA ASP A 146 1.71 -8.09 -1.44
C ASP A 146 3.00 -7.83 -0.65
N THR A 147 3.06 -6.73 0.10
CA THR A 147 4.17 -6.43 1.02
C THR A 147 4.30 -7.51 2.09
N GLY A 148 3.18 -7.93 2.69
CA GLY A 148 3.18 -9.00 3.69
C GLY A 148 3.62 -10.35 3.13
N ARG A 149 3.20 -10.69 1.90
CA ARG A 149 3.64 -11.90 1.19
C ARG A 149 5.15 -11.87 0.92
N GLU A 150 5.67 -10.72 0.49
CA GLU A 150 7.09 -10.54 0.20
C GLU A 150 7.94 -10.63 1.47
N ILE A 151 7.52 -9.99 2.57
CA ILE A 151 8.17 -10.11 3.88
C ILE A 151 8.17 -11.58 4.34
N SER A 152 7.03 -12.27 4.24
CA SER A 152 6.92 -13.68 4.60
C SER A 152 7.89 -14.54 3.79
N ARG A 153 8.03 -14.27 2.48
CA ARG A 153 9.01 -14.94 1.60
C ARG A 153 10.45 -14.69 2.05
N LEU A 154 10.80 -13.45 2.40
CA LEU A 154 12.13 -13.08 2.89
C LEU A 154 12.45 -13.74 4.23
N MET A 155 11.47 -13.81 5.13
CA MET A 155 11.57 -14.52 6.41
C MET A 155 11.62 -16.04 6.23
N GLN A 156 11.01 -16.62 5.20
CA GLN A 156 11.11 -18.06 4.94
C GLN A 156 12.40 -18.46 4.22
N ASN A 157 13.17 -17.53 3.65
CA ASN A 157 14.30 -17.88 2.80
C ASN A 157 15.48 -18.46 3.62
N ARG A 158 15.45 -19.79 3.78
CA ARG A 158 16.24 -20.61 4.73
C ARG A 158 17.74 -20.70 4.45
N GLN A 159 18.26 -20.06 3.39
CA GLN A 159 19.65 -20.25 2.97
C GLN A 159 20.69 -19.52 3.84
N GLN A 160 20.27 -18.69 4.80
CA GLN A 160 21.19 -18.06 5.74
C GLN A 160 20.85 -18.48 7.16
N GLN A 161 21.70 -19.31 7.77
CA GLN A 161 21.57 -19.78 9.16
C GLN A 161 21.61 -18.65 10.21
N ASP A 162 22.00 -17.43 9.81
CA ASP A 162 21.87 -16.23 10.64
C ASP A 162 20.44 -15.70 10.60
N TRP A 163 19.64 -16.15 11.55
CA TRP A 163 18.31 -15.64 11.82
C TRP A 163 18.40 -14.43 12.74
N THR A 164 18.09 -13.25 12.20
CA THR A 164 18.28 -12.00 12.95
C THR A 164 16.99 -11.21 13.17
N ILE A 165 16.03 -11.34 12.24
CA ILE A 165 14.72 -10.70 12.33
C ILE A 165 13.70 -11.77 12.71
N ASP A 166 13.10 -11.63 13.89
CA ASP A 166 12.07 -12.53 14.40
C ASP A 166 10.66 -11.99 14.09
N VAL A 167 10.51 -10.67 14.01
CA VAL A 167 9.23 -9.99 13.76
C VAL A 167 9.44 -8.83 12.78
N VAL A 168 8.51 -8.68 11.85
CA VAL A 168 8.37 -7.45 11.06
C VAL A 168 7.08 -6.75 11.44
N TRP A 169 7.17 -5.47 11.78
CA TRP A 169 6.04 -4.62 12.13
C TRP A 169 5.84 -3.56 11.04
N LEU A 170 4.85 -3.79 10.17
CA LEU A 170 4.48 -2.89 9.09
C LEU A 170 3.41 -1.92 9.58
N LEU A 171 3.74 -0.63 9.58
CA LEU A 171 2.83 0.47 9.89
C LEU A 171 2.59 1.25 8.60
N SER A 172 1.35 1.35 8.14
CA SER A 172 1.03 2.09 6.91
C SER A 172 -0.03 3.16 7.11
N GLU A 173 0.30 4.40 6.72
CA GLU A 173 -0.65 5.52 6.63
C GLU A 173 -1.13 5.78 5.20
N ALA A 174 -0.53 5.09 4.22
CA ALA A 174 -0.92 5.09 2.81
C ALA A 174 -2.19 4.25 2.53
N HIS A 175 -2.61 3.43 3.50
CA HIS A 175 -3.74 2.51 3.37
C HIS A 175 -4.69 2.61 4.57
N PHE A 176 -5.88 2.07 4.37
CA PHE A 176 -6.90 1.88 5.38
C PHE A 176 -7.46 0.46 5.33
N ALA A 177 -7.79 -0.08 6.49
CA ALA A 177 -8.61 -1.27 6.65
C ALA A 177 -9.74 -0.93 7.63
N GLN A 178 -11.00 -1.09 7.20
CA GLN A 178 -12.19 -0.77 8.01
C GLN A 178 -12.15 0.66 8.62
N GLY A 179 -11.58 1.63 7.89
CA GLY A 179 -11.48 3.03 8.30
C GLY A 179 -10.28 3.38 9.21
N ALA A 180 -9.46 2.41 9.60
CA ALA A 180 -8.23 2.60 10.40
C ALA A 180 -6.96 2.32 9.60
N HIS A 181 -5.84 2.89 10.04
CA HIS A 181 -4.52 2.62 9.45
C HIS A 181 -4.02 1.23 9.82
N PRO A 182 -3.61 0.39 8.86
CA PRO A 182 -3.20 -0.96 9.16
C PRO A 182 -1.84 -1.00 9.87
N CYS A 183 -1.80 -1.77 10.96
CA CYS A 183 -0.62 -2.09 11.73
C CYS A 183 -0.47 -3.62 11.75
N ILE A 184 0.39 -4.14 10.89
CA ILE A 184 0.50 -5.58 10.60
C ILE A 184 1.77 -6.12 11.24
N LEU A 185 1.63 -7.16 12.07
CA LEU A 185 2.74 -7.92 12.64
C LEU A 185 2.89 -9.22 11.85
N ILE A 186 4.10 -9.47 11.37
CA ILE A 186 4.47 -10.71 10.68
C ILE A 186 5.54 -11.38 11.53
N GLU A 187 5.17 -12.49 12.14
CA GLU A 187 6.03 -13.24 13.05
C GLU A 187 6.69 -14.40 12.30
N GLY A 188 7.97 -14.63 12.58
CA GLY A 188 8.70 -15.78 12.06
C GLY A 188 8.49 -17.02 12.92
N ASP A 189 8.70 -18.20 12.34
CA ASP A 189 8.54 -19.52 12.99
C ASP A 189 9.30 -19.69 14.32
N ARG A 190 10.28 -18.81 14.61
CA ARG A 190 11.13 -18.90 15.81
C ARG A 190 10.72 -17.97 16.94
N ILE A 191 9.65 -17.18 16.80
CA ILE A 191 9.18 -16.32 17.89
C ILE A 191 8.90 -17.12 19.17
N GLU A 192 8.46 -18.38 19.03
CA GLU A 192 8.21 -19.33 20.12
C GLU A 192 9.44 -19.58 21.02
N ARG A 193 10.67 -19.30 20.57
CA ARG A 193 11.87 -19.38 21.42
C ARG A 193 11.84 -18.38 22.57
N PHE A 194 11.05 -17.32 22.42
CA PHE A 194 10.80 -16.32 23.44
C PHE A 194 9.45 -16.60 24.09
N VAL A 195 9.46 -17.20 25.29
CA VAL A 195 8.22 -17.49 26.05
C VAL A 195 7.37 -16.23 26.30
N TRP A 196 7.99 -15.05 26.26
CA TRP A 196 7.34 -13.74 26.41
C TRP A 196 7.03 -13.04 25.07
N GLY A 197 7.45 -13.61 23.94
CA GLY A 197 7.39 -13.02 22.60
C GLY A 197 5.97 -12.65 22.20
N ASP A 198 5.06 -13.63 22.18
CA ASP A 198 3.65 -13.44 21.80
C ASP A 198 2.95 -12.38 22.66
N ALA A 199 3.18 -12.43 23.98
CA ALA A 199 2.60 -11.48 24.92
C ALA A 199 3.16 -10.05 24.75
N PHE A 200 4.39 -9.94 24.22
CA PHE A 200 5.03 -8.67 23.92
C PHE A 200 4.52 -8.10 22.57
N THR A 201 4.55 -8.90 21.50
CA THR A 201 4.11 -8.47 20.16
C THR A 201 2.62 -8.12 20.13
N ALA A 202 1.77 -8.90 20.83
CA ALA A 202 0.33 -8.63 20.93
C ALA A 202 0.00 -7.24 21.51
N LYS A 203 0.92 -6.62 22.26
CA LYS A 203 0.72 -5.29 22.85
C LYS A 203 1.21 -4.16 21.95
N LEU A 204 2.09 -4.42 20.98
CA LEU A 204 2.74 -3.36 20.19
C LEU A 204 1.73 -2.46 19.47
N ASN A 205 0.75 -3.06 18.79
CA ASN A 205 -0.32 -2.31 18.13
C ASN A 205 -1.16 -1.49 19.11
N HIS A 206 -1.44 -2.01 20.31
CA HIS A 206 -2.18 -1.30 21.33
C HIS A 206 -1.40 -0.12 21.91
N LEU A 207 -0.11 -0.32 22.19
CA LEU A 207 0.79 0.73 22.68
C LEU A 207 0.95 1.85 21.63
N TRP A 208 1.09 1.49 20.35
CA TRP A 208 1.14 2.46 19.26
C TRP A 208 -0.16 3.25 19.12
N ALA A 209 -1.31 2.58 19.17
CA ALA A 209 -2.60 3.24 19.11
C ALA A 209 -2.82 4.18 20.31
N GLN A 210 -2.50 3.73 21.52
CA GLN A 210 -2.57 4.56 22.73
C GLN A 210 -1.67 5.80 22.64
N PHE A 211 -0.44 5.65 22.12
CA PHE A 211 0.47 6.78 21.93
C PHE A 211 -0.07 7.83 20.95
N ASN A 212 -0.87 7.41 19.96
CA ASN A 212 -1.49 8.29 18.97
C ASN A 212 -2.93 8.68 19.34
N ASP A 213 -3.36 8.49 20.59
CA ASP A 213 -4.73 8.77 21.06
C ASP A 213 -5.82 8.17 20.15
N SER A 214 -5.54 6.97 19.61
CA SER A 214 -6.36 6.32 18.59
C SER A 214 -6.96 5.00 19.11
N PRO A 215 -8.20 4.66 18.74
CA PRO A 215 -8.78 3.35 19.07
C PRO A 215 -8.11 2.23 18.26
N VAL A 216 -8.04 1.03 18.85
CA VAL A 216 -7.64 -0.19 18.14
C VAL A 216 -8.88 -0.86 17.57
N LEU A 217 -8.87 -1.15 16.27
CA LEU A 217 -9.84 -2.03 15.63
C LEU A 217 -9.16 -3.37 15.34
N HIS A 218 -9.82 -4.45 15.75
CA HIS A 218 -9.37 -5.80 15.44
C HIS A 218 -10.15 -6.33 14.25
N SER A 219 -9.44 -7.00 13.32
CA SER A 219 -10.08 -7.75 12.25
C SER A 219 -10.24 -9.20 12.68
N ASP A 220 -11.41 -9.78 12.41
CA ASP A 220 -11.66 -11.22 12.59
C ASP A 220 -11.02 -12.06 11.46
N ALA A 221 -10.41 -11.41 10.46
CA ALA A 221 -9.74 -12.07 9.36
C ALA A 221 -8.55 -12.92 9.83
N THR A 222 -8.52 -14.18 9.40
CA THR A 222 -7.42 -15.11 9.69
C THR A 222 -6.25 -14.97 8.71
N LEU A 223 -6.51 -14.49 7.49
CA LEU A 223 -5.49 -14.23 6.49
C LEU A 223 -5.47 -12.74 6.14
N LEU A 224 -4.27 -12.23 5.85
CA LEU A 224 -4.10 -10.85 5.40
C LEU A 224 -4.87 -10.57 4.09
N THR A 225 -5.01 -11.59 3.24
CA THR A 225 -5.78 -11.54 1.98
C THR A 225 -7.27 -11.32 2.18
N ASP A 226 -7.80 -11.61 3.37
CA ASP A 226 -9.24 -11.48 3.65
C ASP A 226 -9.59 -10.08 4.18
N VAL A 227 -8.58 -9.23 4.41
CA VAL A 227 -8.77 -7.85 4.88
C VAL A 227 -8.98 -6.94 3.67
N PRO A 228 -10.11 -6.21 3.60
CA PRO A 228 -10.34 -5.25 2.53
C PRO A 228 -9.51 -3.98 2.79
N PHE A 229 -8.37 -3.86 2.13
CA PHE A 229 -7.57 -2.65 2.13
C PHE A 229 -8.07 -1.64 1.11
N GLN A 230 -7.95 -0.37 1.45
CA GLN A 230 -8.25 0.77 0.60
C GLN A 230 -7.05 1.72 0.61
N ARG A 231 -6.74 2.32 -0.54
CA ARG A 231 -5.69 3.34 -0.63
C ARG A 231 -6.16 4.65 0.00
N LYS A 232 -5.22 5.47 0.46
CA LYS A 232 -5.54 6.78 1.03
C LYS A 232 -6.25 7.68 0.02
N SER A 233 -5.85 7.64 -1.25
CA SER A 233 -6.47 8.34 -2.38
C SER A 233 -7.90 7.90 -2.68
N GLU A 234 -8.30 6.69 -2.26
CA GLU A 234 -9.66 6.16 -2.43
C GLU A 234 -10.60 6.62 -1.30
N ARG A 235 -10.06 7.12 -0.19
CA ARG A 235 -10.84 7.61 0.94
C ARG A 235 -11.36 9.02 0.66
N LEU A 236 -12.67 9.16 0.66
CA LEU A 236 -13.34 10.44 0.44
C LEU A 236 -13.66 11.12 1.78
N GLU A 237 -13.32 12.40 1.91
CA GLU A 237 -13.74 13.24 3.04
C GLU A 237 -15.00 14.04 2.67
N GLY A 238 -16.06 13.93 3.49
CA GLY A 238 -17.30 14.70 3.34
C GLY A 238 -18.50 13.92 2.76
N PRO A 239 -19.69 14.56 2.68
CA PRO A 239 -20.86 13.95 2.06
C PRO A 239 -20.60 13.68 0.57
N PRO A 240 -21.06 12.53 0.03
CA PRO A 240 -20.75 12.16 -1.33
C PRO A 240 -21.38 13.13 -2.33
N THR A 241 -20.59 13.57 -3.31
CA THR A 241 -21.09 14.29 -4.47
C THR A 241 -22.06 13.41 -5.28
N ASN A 242 -22.87 14.03 -6.14
CA ASN A 242 -23.76 13.28 -7.04
C ASN A 242 -22.98 12.27 -7.89
N GLU A 243 -21.82 12.65 -8.42
CA GLU A 243 -20.94 11.75 -9.17
C GLU A 243 -20.49 10.56 -8.33
N GLN A 244 -20.05 10.78 -7.09
CA GLN A 244 -19.63 9.71 -6.19
C GLN A 244 -20.79 8.75 -5.88
N ARG A 245 -22.00 9.29 -5.71
CA ARG A 245 -23.21 8.48 -5.52
C ARG A 245 -23.50 7.63 -6.75
N TRP A 246 -23.41 8.18 -7.96
CA TRP A 246 -23.60 7.43 -9.20
C TRP A 246 -22.56 6.31 -9.35
N ARG A 247 -21.28 6.60 -9.08
CA ARG A 247 -20.21 5.58 -9.08
C ARG A 247 -20.50 4.46 -8.09
N ALA A 248 -20.89 4.79 -6.87
CA ALA A 248 -21.25 3.81 -5.84
C ALA A 248 -22.48 2.96 -6.25
N ASN A 249 -23.51 3.58 -6.82
CA ASN A 249 -24.69 2.89 -7.33
C ASN A 249 -24.31 1.88 -8.43
N TYR A 250 -23.43 2.29 -9.36
CA TYR A 250 -22.95 1.40 -10.42
C TYR A 250 -22.18 0.20 -9.85
N ARG A 251 -21.24 0.42 -8.94
CA ARG A 251 -20.45 -0.65 -8.32
C ARG A 251 -21.32 -1.66 -7.57
N ALA A 252 -22.43 -1.20 -6.98
CA ALA A 252 -23.39 -2.07 -6.30
C ALA A 252 -24.21 -2.96 -7.26
N ALA A 253 -24.39 -2.53 -8.51
CA ALA A 253 -25.13 -3.27 -9.54
C ALA A 253 -24.56 -2.97 -10.95
N PRO A 254 -23.42 -3.58 -11.33
CA PRO A 254 -22.68 -3.22 -12.54
C PRO A 254 -23.34 -3.83 -13.79
N TYR A 255 -24.43 -3.23 -14.26
CA TYR A 255 -25.24 -3.78 -15.35
C TYR A 255 -24.54 -3.78 -16.72
N LEU A 256 -23.46 -3.01 -16.90
CA LEU A 256 -22.67 -3.06 -18.14
C LEU A 256 -21.66 -4.22 -18.12
N ALA A 257 -21.40 -4.86 -16.97
CA ALA A 257 -20.44 -5.96 -16.83
C ALA A 257 -20.78 -7.18 -17.71
N MET A 258 -22.06 -7.38 -18.04
CA MET A 258 -22.53 -8.48 -18.90
C MET A 258 -22.35 -8.19 -20.41
N LEU A 259 -21.95 -6.97 -20.77
CA LEU A 259 -21.77 -6.58 -22.16
C LEU A 259 -20.35 -6.89 -22.65
N GLU A 260 -20.23 -7.23 -23.93
CA GLU A 260 -18.94 -7.29 -24.62
C GLU A 260 -18.32 -5.89 -24.78
N ASP A 261 -17.00 -5.82 -24.94
CA ASP A 261 -16.26 -4.54 -25.01
C ASP A 261 -16.78 -3.61 -26.10
N ASP A 262 -17.18 -4.14 -27.27
CA ASP A 262 -17.78 -3.33 -28.36
C ASP A 262 -19.13 -2.74 -27.96
N ALA A 263 -19.94 -3.48 -27.20
CA ALA A 263 -21.23 -2.99 -26.73
C ALA A 263 -21.05 -1.93 -25.62
N VAL A 264 -20.04 -2.08 -24.76
CA VAL A 264 -19.66 -1.04 -23.78
C VAL A 264 -19.16 0.23 -24.48
N ARG A 265 -18.34 0.08 -25.53
CA ARG A 265 -17.92 1.21 -26.37
C ARG A 265 -19.10 1.92 -27.02
N ALA A 266 -20.01 1.17 -27.64
CA ALA A 266 -21.22 1.74 -28.24
C ALA A 266 -22.09 2.47 -27.20
N PHE A 267 -22.23 1.90 -26.00
CA PHE A 267 -22.94 2.54 -24.89
C PHE A 267 -22.30 3.88 -24.49
N GLY A 268 -20.97 3.91 -24.30
CA GLY A 268 -20.26 5.13 -23.93
C GLY A 268 -20.27 6.18 -25.04
N HIS A 269 -20.16 5.78 -26.30
CA HIS A 269 -20.28 6.68 -27.45
C HIS A 269 -21.65 7.36 -27.48
N GLN A 270 -22.73 6.59 -27.29
CA GLN A 270 -24.07 7.17 -27.20
C GLN A 270 -24.19 8.10 -25.98
N ALA A 271 -23.67 7.70 -24.82
CA ALA A 271 -23.73 8.52 -23.60
C ALA A 271 -23.02 9.87 -23.76
N VAL A 272 -21.84 9.91 -24.38
CA VAL A 272 -21.14 11.18 -24.65
C VAL A 272 -21.85 12.00 -25.72
N MET A 273 -22.39 11.38 -26.78
CA MET A 273 -23.13 12.09 -27.83
C MET A 273 -24.43 12.71 -27.31
N ASP A 274 -25.09 12.05 -26.35
CA ASP A 274 -26.28 12.59 -25.68
C ASP A 274 -25.93 13.78 -24.78
N LEU A 275 -24.74 13.77 -24.16
CA LEU A 275 -24.31 14.77 -23.18
C LEU A 275 -23.61 15.99 -23.80
N MET A 276 -22.76 15.76 -24.81
CA MET A 276 -21.86 16.76 -25.42
C MET A 276 -22.57 18.04 -25.90
N PRO A 277 -23.76 18.02 -26.54
CA PRO A 277 -24.42 19.22 -27.03
C PRO A 277 -24.64 20.30 -25.96
N TYR A 278 -24.83 19.91 -24.70
CA TYR A 278 -25.11 20.83 -23.59
C TYR A 278 -23.85 21.53 -23.05
N PHE A 279 -22.66 21.06 -23.43
CA PHE A 279 -21.36 21.61 -23.00
C PHE A 279 -20.61 22.35 -24.11
N LEU A 280 -21.13 22.35 -25.34
CA LEU A 280 -20.56 23.10 -26.46
C LEU A 280 -20.92 24.58 -26.40
N VAL A 281 -20.02 25.43 -26.91
CA VAL A 281 -20.27 26.87 -27.06
C VAL A 281 -21.46 27.09 -28.00
N GLY A 282 -22.52 27.75 -27.51
CA GLY A 282 -23.77 27.95 -28.27
C GLY A 282 -24.76 26.78 -28.21
N GLY A 283 -24.45 25.74 -27.43
CA GLY A 283 -25.34 24.59 -27.21
C GLY A 283 -26.61 24.93 -26.41
N PRO A 284 -27.61 24.03 -26.44
CA PRO A 284 -28.83 24.18 -25.65
C PRO A 284 -28.51 24.25 -24.15
N ARG A 285 -29.18 25.15 -23.43
CA ARG A 285 -29.10 25.23 -21.96
C ARG A 285 -30.27 24.49 -21.35
N LYS A 286 -29.99 23.56 -20.44
CA LYS A 286 -30.98 22.86 -19.63
C LYS A 286 -30.67 23.01 -18.14
N PRO A 287 -31.69 22.97 -17.27
CA PRO A 287 -31.47 22.83 -15.83
C PRO A 287 -30.66 21.57 -15.50
N MET A 288 -29.84 21.62 -14.45
CA MET A 288 -28.98 20.50 -14.06
C MET A 288 -29.75 19.20 -13.80
N PHE A 289 -30.93 19.26 -13.18
CA PHE A 289 -31.74 18.06 -12.90
C PHE A 289 -32.19 17.31 -14.17
N GLU A 290 -32.28 18.00 -15.32
CA GLU A 290 -32.58 17.36 -16.61
C GLU A 290 -31.35 16.71 -17.24
N LEU A 291 -30.15 17.16 -16.86
CA LEU A 291 -28.88 16.62 -17.34
C LEU A 291 -28.36 15.49 -16.44
N GLU A 292 -28.80 15.42 -15.18
CA GLU A 292 -28.36 14.41 -14.21
C GLU A 292 -28.43 12.97 -14.75
N PRO A 293 -29.52 12.50 -15.41
CA PRO A 293 -29.55 11.14 -15.95
C PRO A 293 -28.51 10.88 -17.05
N LEU A 294 -28.18 11.90 -17.84
CA LEU A 294 -27.16 11.80 -18.89
C LEU A 294 -25.76 11.75 -18.28
N MET A 295 -25.53 12.56 -17.24
CA MET A 295 -24.27 12.55 -16.47
C MET A 295 -24.09 11.23 -15.73
N GLU A 296 -25.12 10.72 -15.06
CA GLU A 296 -25.10 9.41 -14.39
C GLU A 296 -24.77 8.28 -15.36
N ARG A 297 -25.42 8.27 -16.53
CA ARG A 297 -25.16 7.28 -17.58
C ARG A 297 -23.71 7.33 -18.10
N TRP A 298 -23.17 8.54 -18.29
CA TRP A 298 -21.77 8.73 -18.65
C TRP A 298 -20.83 8.27 -17.53
N THR A 299 -21.14 8.58 -16.26
CA THR A 299 -20.38 8.11 -15.10
C THR A 299 -20.36 6.58 -15.00
N HIS A 300 -21.48 5.90 -15.24
CA HIS A 300 -21.54 4.43 -15.24
C HIS A 300 -20.65 3.82 -16.33
N PHE A 301 -20.61 4.42 -17.52
CA PHE A 301 -19.67 4.01 -18.56
C PHE A 301 -18.22 4.20 -18.12
N LEU A 302 -17.87 5.34 -17.53
CA LEU A 302 -16.49 5.59 -17.05
C LEU A 302 -16.06 4.58 -15.99
N GLU A 303 -16.96 4.21 -15.07
CA GLU A 303 -16.69 3.17 -14.07
C GLU A 303 -16.42 1.81 -14.72
N GLU A 304 -17.26 1.40 -15.68
CA GLU A 304 -17.07 0.13 -16.38
C GLU A 304 -15.79 0.12 -17.24
N ALA A 305 -15.53 1.21 -17.96
CA ALA A 305 -14.33 1.36 -18.78
C ALA A 305 -13.06 1.29 -17.92
N SER A 306 -13.06 1.97 -16.78
CA SER A 306 -11.98 1.90 -15.78
C SER A 306 -11.80 0.47 -15.25
N ALA A 307 -12.88 -0.19 -14.81
CA ALA A 307 -12.81 -1.53 -14.23
C ALA A 307 -12.24 -2.58 -15.19
N ARG A 308 -12.43 -2.38 -16.50
CA ARG A 308 -11.94 -3.26 -17.58
C ARG A 308 -10.55 -2.91 -18.10
N GLY A 309 -10.01 -1.74 -17.77
CA GLY A 309 -8.89 -1.14 -18.53
C GLY A 309 -9.24 -1.01 -20.01
N LEU A 310 -10.47 -0.60 -20.33
CA LEU A 310 -11.03 -0.61 -21.69
C LEU A 310 -10.28 0.41 -22.58
N ASP A 311 -9.79 -0.04 -23.74
CA ASP A 311 -9.32 0.87 -24.78
C ASP A 311 -10.51 1.56 -25.44
N VAL A 312 -10.58 2.88 -25.26
CA VAL A 312 -11.64 3.73 -25.82
C VAL A 312 -11.22 4.42 -27.12
N ARG A 313 -10.09 4.01 -27.71
CA ARG A 313 -9.65 4.54 -29.00
C ARG A 313 -10.76 4.44 -30.04
N GLY A 314 -11.01 5.54 -30.74
CA GLY A 314 -12.09 5.64 -31.73
C GLY A 314 -13.48 5.97 -31.16
N MET A 315 -13.63 6.20 -29.84
CA MET A 315 -14.90 6.64 -29.24
C MET A 315 -15.17 8.15 -29.31
N GLY A 316 -14.26 8.95 -29.89
CA GLY A 316 -14.47 10.38 -30.10
C GLY A 316 -15.53 10.68 -31.18
N PRO A 317 -16.03 11.92 -31.26
CA PRO A 317 -16.81 12.37 -32.41
C PRO A 317 -16.02 12.30 -33.72
#